data_AF-A0A367LUZ5-F1
#
_entry.id   AF-A0A367LUZ5-F1
#
_cell.length_a   1.000
_cell.length_b   1.000
_cell.length_c   1.000
_cell.angle_alpha   90.00
_cell.angle_beta   90.00
_cell.angle_gamma   90.00
#
_symmetry.space_group_name_H-M   'P 1'
#
loop_
_entity.id
_entity.type
_entity.pdbx_description
1 polymer ?
#
loop_
_entity_poly.entity_id
_entity_poly.type
_entity_poly.pdbx_seq_one_letter_code
_entity_poly.pdbx_strand_id
1 'polypeptide(L)'
;LSAIALALLAFFGLQNFPLLILGTLLFTVLVTCTYGWVIERIAYKPLRNSTRLAPLISAIGMSLILQNYVQVAQGPRQQGIPTLLDGALKFHVGDGFVQL
;
A
#
# COMPACT_ATOMS: atom_id res chain seq x y z
N LEU A 1 5.53 -4.43 4.65
CA LEU A 1 5.11 -5.74 5.21
C LEU A 1 6.27 -6.74 5.21
N SER A 2 6.90 -7.02 4.07
CA SER A 2 8.05 -7.93 3.96
C SER A 2 9.22 -7.55 4.89
N ALA A 3 9.61 -6.27 4.92
CA ALA A 3 10.67 -5.78 5.83
C ALA A 3 10.30 -5.95 7.32
N ILE A 4 9.04 -5.74 7.67
CA ILE A 4 8.53 -5.93 9.05
C ILE A 4 8.54 -7.42 9.41
N ALA A 5 8.12 -8.29 8.49
CA ALA A 5 8.12 -9.74 8.68
C ALA A 5 9.55 -10.29 8.84
N LEU A 6 10.49 -9.81 8.03
CA LEU A 6 11.92 -10.14 8.16
C LEU A 6 12.47 -9.69 9.52
N ALA A 7 12.17 -8.46 9.93
CA ALA A 7 12.63 -7.92 11.22
C ALA A 7 12.07 -8.72 12.41
N LEU A 8 10.79 -9.12 12.37
CA LEU A 8 10.17 -9.92 13.41
C LEU A 8 10.76 -11.34 13.49
N LEU A 9 10.91 -12.03 12.36
CA LEU A 9 11.47 -13.39 12.35
C LEU A 9 12.96 -13.40 12.71
N ALA A 10 13.72 -12.37 12.31
CA ALA A 10 15.11 -12.19 12.73
C ALA A 10 15.20 -11.90 14.25
N PHE A 11 14.27 -11.14 14.82
CA PHE A 11 14.19 -10.91 16.26
C PHE A 11 13.92 -12.20 17.06
N PHE A 12 13.15 -13.13 16.51
CA PHE A 12 12.93 -14.46 17.09
C PHE A 12 14.14 -15.42 17.00
N GLY A 13 15.28 -14.96 16.47
CA GLY A 13 16.54 -15.72 16.46
C GLY A 13 16.67 -16.75 15.33
N LEU A 14 15.79 -16.71 14.32
CA LEU A 14 15.92 -17.54 13.13
C LEU A 14 17.00 -16.98 12.21
N GLN A 15 18.24 -17.45 12.32
CA GLN A 15 19.35 -17.05 11.43
C GLN A 15 19.46 -17.88 10.13
N ASN A 16 18.62 -18.89 9.95
CA ASN A 16 18.60 -19.72 8.75
C ASN A 16 17.98 -18.97 7.56
N PHE A 17 18.82 -18.54 6.61
CA PHE A 17 18.44 -17.82 5.38
C PHE A 17 17.22 -18.41 4.63
N PRO A 18 17.14 -19.73 4.33
CA PRO A 18 16.01 -20.27 3.59
C PRO A 18 14.70 -20.29 4.40
N LEU A 19 14.76 -20.50 5.73
CA LEU A 19 13.58 -20.45 6.60
C LEU A 19 13.02 -19.03 6.73
N LEU A 20 13.89 -18.02 6.80
CA LEU A 20 13.47 -16.62 6.85
C LEU A 20 12.68 -16.22 5.60
N ILE A 21 13.18 -16.58 4.42
CA ILE A 21 12.50 -16.26 3.16
C ILE A 21 11.15 -16.97 3.09
N LEU A 22 11.09 -18.26 3.42
CA LEU A 22 9.85 -19.02 3.38
C LEU A 22 8.82 -18.50 4.39
N GLY A 23 9.26 -18.20 5.61
CA GLY A 23 8.40 -17.67 6.67
C GLY A 23 7.84 -16.29 6.33
N THR A 24 8.67 -15.40 5.78
CA THR A 24 8.21 -14.06 5.36
C THR A 24 7.29 -14.12 4.16
N LEU A 25 7.57 -15.00 3.19
CA LEU A 25 6.69 -15.24 2.06
C LEU A 25 5.31 -15.72 2.53
N LEU A 26 5.24 -16.77 3.35
CA LEU A 26 3.98 -17.26 3.90
C LEU A 26 3.22 -16.18 4.67
N PHE A 27 3.92 -15.43 5.53
CA PHE A 27 3.31 -14.33 6.28
C PHE A 27 2.73 -13.25 5.36
N THR A 28 3.48 -12.82 4.33
CA THR A 28 3.00 -11.80 3.39
C THR A 28 1.81 -12.28 2.56
N VAL A 29 1.80 -13.54 2.13
CA VAL A 29 0.67 -14.15 1.41
C VAL A 29 -0.56 -14.18 2.30
N LEU A 30 -0.45 -14.66 3.54
CA LEU A 30 -1.58 -14.74 4.47
C LEU A 30 -2.20 -13.36 4.69
N VAL A 31 -1.39 -12.36 5.05
CA VAL A 31 -1.89 -10.99 5.30
C VAL A 31 -2.55 -10.40 4.06
N THR A 32 -1.95 -10.56 2.88
CA THR A 32 -2.49 -9.99 1.63
C THR A 32 -3.79 -10.69 1.22
N CYS A 33 -3.85 -12.01 1.32
CA CYS A 33 -5.05 -12.80 1.04
C CYS A 33 -6.19 -12.45 2.01
N THR A 34 -5.92 -12.34 3.30
CA THR A 34 -6.94 -11.93 4.28
C THR A 34 -7.44 -10.52 4.00
N TYR A 35 -6.56 -9.59 3.65
CA TYR A 35 -6.96 -8.22 3.33
C TYR A 35 -7.90 -8.16 2.10
N GLY A 36 -7.53 -8.86 1.02
CA GLY A 36 -8.37 -8.96 -0.18
C GLY A 36 -9.71 -9.63 0.10
N TRP A 37 -9.72 -10.72 0.88
CA TRP A 37 -10.94 -11.42 1.27
C TRP A 37 -11.88 -10.55 2.11
N VAL A 38 -11.34 -9.76 3.05
CA VAL A 38 -12.12 -8.83 3.87
C VAL A 38 -12.78 -7.76 3.00
N ILE A 39 -12.05 -7.17 2.05
CA ILE A 39 -12.59 -6.19 1.10
C ILE A 39 -13.72 -6.80 0.29
N GLU A 40 -13.54 -8.00 -0.24
CA GLU A 40 -14.57 -8.69 -1.02
C GLU A 40 -15.81 -8.97 -0.18
N ARG A 41 -15.62 -9.44 1.06
CA ARG A 41 -16.70 -9.76 1.99
C ARG A 41 -17.51 -8.52 2.39
N ILE A 42 -16.85 -7.40 2.65
CA ILE A 42 -17.49 -6.18 3.17
C ILE A 42 -18.06 -5.32 2.05
N ALA A 43 -17.31 -5.11 0.97
CA ALA A 43 -17.69 -4.14 -0.07
C ALA A 43 -18.50 -4.76 -1.22
N TYR A 44 -18.14 -5.96 -1.66
CA TYR A 44 -18.67 -6.53 -2.90
C TYR A 44 -19.76 -7.58 -2.66
N LYS A 45 -19.59 -8.44 -1.65
CA LYS A 45 -20.56 -9.49 -1.33
C LYS A 45 -21.98 -8.98 -1.01
N PRO A 46 -22.20 -7.91 -0.22
CA PRO A 46 -23.56 -7.44 0.08
C PRO A 46 -24.26 -6.78 -1.12
N LEU A 47 -23.51 -6.35 -2.14
CA LEU A 47 -24.04 -5.62 -3.28
C LEU A 47 -24.40 -6.49 -4.50
N ARG A 48 -24.21 -7.82 -4.40
CA ARG A 48 -24.46 -8.75 -5.52
C ARG A 48 -25.90 -8.81 -6.03
N ASN A 49 -26.88 -8.43 -5.21
CA ASN A 49 -28.31 -8.43 -5.58
C ASN A 49 -28.87 -7.03 -5.86
N SER A 50 -28.02 -6.00 -5.89
CA SER A 50 -28.45 -4.62 -6.07
C SER A 50 -28.31 -4.16 -7.52
N THR A 51 -28.96 -3.04 -7.86
CA THR A 51 -28.92 -2.47 -9.21
C THR A 51 -27.48 -2.14 -9.62
N ARG A 52 -27.17 -2.21 -10.93
CA ARG A 52 -25.80 -2.05 -11.48
C ARG A 52 -25.09 -0.74 -11.06
N LEU A 53 -25.82 0.25 -10.54
CA LEU A 53 -25.30 1.52 -10.03
C LEU A 53 -24.71 1.42 -8.61
N ALA A 54 -25.24 0.54 -7.74
CA ALA A 54 -24.74 0.40 -6.38
C ALA A 54 -23.28 -0.09 -6.30
N PRO A 55 -22.84 -1.07 -7.11
CA PRO A 55 -21.43 -1.50 -7.16
C PRO A 55 -20.46 -0.38 -7.54
N LEU A 56 -20.86 0.52 -8.46
CA LEU A 56 -20.04 1.65 -8.89
C LEU A 56 -19.78 2.61 -7.73
N ILE A 57 -20.83 2.94 -6.97
CA ILE A 57 -20.72 3.86 -5.81
C ILE A 57 -19.86 3.22 -4.70
N SER A 58 -20.01 1.91 -4.47
CA SER A 58 -19.17 1.18 -3.50
C SER A 58 -17.69 1.15 -3.90
N ALA A 59 -17.39 1.02 -5.20
CA ALA A 59 -16.01 1.11 -5.69
C ALA A 59 -15.39 2.50 -5.42
N ILE A 60 -16.16 3.58 -5.62
CA ILE A 60 -15.74 4.95 -5.30
C ILE A 60 -15.52 5.10 -3.78
N GLY A 61 -16.45 4.62 -2.96
CA GLY A 61 -16.35 4.66 -1.50
C GLY A 61 -15.14 3.89 -0.97
N MET A 62 -14.87 2.69 -1.50
CA MET A 62 -13.71 1.89 -1.11
C MET A 62 -12.38 2.55 -1.49
N SER A 63 -12.32 3.24 -2.63
CA SER A 63 -11.14 4.02 -3.01
C SER A 63 -10.83 5.12 -2.00
N LEU A 64 -11.84 5.88 -1.57
CA LEU A 64 -11.68 6.94 -0.57
C LEU A 64 -11.29 6.40 0.81
N ILE A 65 -11.88 5.26 1.23
CA ILE A 65 -11.53 4.61 2.50
C ILE A 65 -10.07 4.16 2.48
N LEU A 66 -9.63 3.49 1.40
CA LEU A 66 -8.25 3.01 1.30
C LEU A 66 -7.23 4.16 1.24
N GLN A 67 -7.53 5.22 0.50
CA GLN A 67 -6.69 6.42 0.46
C GLN A 67 -6.56 7.06 1.84
N ASN A 68 -7.67 7.29 2.55
CA ASN A 68 -7.65 7.86 3.89
C ASN A 68 -6.96 6.94 4.90
N TYR A 69 -7.17 5.62 4.79
CA TYR A 69 -6.49 4.65 5.65
C TYR A 69 -4.97 4.71 5.48
N VAL A 70 -4.48 4.77 4.24
CA VAL A 70 -3.04 4.89 3.97
C VAL A 70 -2.49 6.22 4.48
N GLN A 71 -3.20 7.33 4.30
CA GLN A 71 -2.78 8.64 4.80
C GLN A 71 -2.67 8.66 6.33
N VAL A 72 -3.58 7.99 7.04
CA VAL A 72 -3.52 7.86 8.50
C VAL A 72 -2.39 6.90 8.92
N ALA A 73 -2.22 5.78 8.23
CA ALA A 73 -1.27 4.74 8.62
C ALA A 73 0.20 5.10 8.30
N GLN A 74 0.45 5.80 7.20
CA GLN A 74 1.80 6.12 6.71
C GLN A 74 2.12 7.62 6.76
N GLY A 75 1.15 8.44 7.14
CA GLY A 75 1.25 9.90 7.16
C GLY A 75 0.85 10.53 5.81
N PRO A 76 0.37 11.78 5.80
CA PRO A 76 -0.05 12.49 4.58
C PRO A 76 1.13 13.03 3.77
N ARG A 77 2.37 12.71 4.17
CA ARG A 77 3.57 13.29 3.59
C ARG A 77 3.76 12.67 2.21
N GLN A 78 3.48 13.47 1.18
CA GLN A 78 3.70 13.07 -0.20
C GLN A 78 5.18 12.76 -0.36
N GLN A 79 5.52 11.47 -0.50
CA GLN A 79 6.86 11.02 -0.77
C GLN A 79 7.18 11.48 -2.20
N GLY A 80 7.68 12.72 -2.31
CA GLY A 80 8.08 13.31 -3.58
C GLY A 80 9.14 12.41 -4.21
N ILE A 81 8.88 11.97 -5.44
CA ILE A 81 9.84 11.17 -6.20
C ILE A 81 11.10 12.05 -6.32
N PRO A 82 12.24 11.65 -5.75
CA PRO A 82 13.46 12.40 -5.97
C PRO A 82 13.73 12.34 -7.48
N THR A 83 13.84 13.50 -8.14
CA THR A 83 14.25 13.55 -9.54
C THR A 83 15.65 12.96 -9.66
N LEU A 84 15.73 11.73 -10.16
CA LEU A 84 16.98 11.04 -10.46
C LEU A 84 17.61 11.52 -11.78
N LEU A 85 17.10 12.62 -12.36
CA LEU A 85 17.67 13.27 -13.54
C LEU A 85 18.81 14.20 -13.10
N ASP A 86 20.04 13.70 -13.20
CA ASP A 86 21.30 14.40 -12.89
C ASP A 86 21.68 15.51 -13.91
N GLY A 87 20.70 16.01 -14.69
CA GLY A 87 20.92 17.00 -15.74
C GLY A 87 19.80 18.02 -15.93
N ALA A 88 18.81 18.05 -15.04
CA ALA A 88 17.77 19.08 -15.08
C ALA A 88 18.34 20.39 -14.52
N LEU A 89 18.54 21.38 -15.38
CA LEU A 89 18.90 22.76 -14.99
C LEU A 89 17.81 23.30 -14.06
N LYS A 90 18.09 23.28 -12.75
CA LYS A 90 17.20 23.84 -11.72
C LYS A 90 17.32 25.36 -11.74
N PHE A 91 16.53 26.02 -12.59
CA PHE A 91 16.38 27.47 -12.50
C PHE A 91 15.53 27.79 -11.28
N HIS A 92 16.16 28.43 -10.29
CA HIS A 92 15.52 28.88 -9.07
C HIS A 92 14.75 30.17 -9.38
N VAL A 93 13.45 30.06 -9.66
CA VAL A 93 12.57 31.23 -9.84
C VAL A 93 11.58 31.28 -8.68
N GLY A 94 11.95 32.00 -7.62
CA GLY A 94 11.09 32.20 -6.44
C GLY A 94 10.85 30.96 -5.58
N ASP A 95 9.66 30.85 -4.99
CA ASP A 95 9.28 29.86 -3.97
C ASP A 95 8.63 28.58 -4.56
N GLY A 96 8.95 28.25 -5.82
CA GLY A 96 8.35 27.12 -6.54
C GLY A 96 9.37 26.45 -7.46
N PHE A 97 9.53 25.14 -7.29
CA PHE A 97 10.37 24.33 -8.19
C PHE A 97 9.53 23.82 -9.35
N VAL A 98 9.71 24.40 -10.54
CA VAL A 98 9.17 23.84 -11.78
C VAL A 98 10.26 22.99 -12.43
N GLN A 99 9.98 21.70 -12.58
CA GLN A 99 10.85 20.75 -13.27
C GLN A 99 10.31 20.59 -14.69
N LEU A 100 11.12 20.93 -15.70
CA LEU A 100 10.89 20.58 -17.10
C LEU A 100 11.65 19.28 -17.41
#